data_AF-A0A4V3M9U2-F1
#
_entry.id   AF-A0A4V3M9U2-F1
#
_cell.length_a   1.000
_cell.length_b   1.000
_cell.length_c   1.000
_cell.angle_alpha   90.00
_cell.angle_beta   90.00
_cell.angle_gamma   90.00
#
_symmetry.space_group_name_H-M   'P 1'
#
loop_
_entity.id
_entity.type
_entity.pdbx_description
1 polymer ?
#
loop_
_entity_poly.entity_id
_entity_poly.type
_entity_poly.pdbx_seq_one_letter_code
_entity_poly.pdbx_strand_id
1 'polypeptide(L)'
;MRNAALLGAFAVLVAAAVVLSFRLYPALGTFVAGTASAQAQAPVQGEPTQAVPADTSANKNPFQAHAAQAGVRTCANLFATLGEALTAGSTYAVQTQWDKTSPDTHAVQAVAGMSYNLPDYKTQAAGIVYASPVGQTCEGGFVRVAPFQKSCQEVAQALPKGSVPADNLSNTSLFNLANNGGQALLVPTGNTCIVVSVARMGG
;
A
#
# COMPACT_ATOMS: atom_id res chain seq x y z
N MET A 1 -22.37 -35.41 -45.84
CA MET A 1 -20.97 -35.13 -45.43
C MET A 1 -20.17 -34.74 -46.66
N ARG A 2 -19.54 -33.55 -46.65
CA ARG A 2 -18.43 -33.06 -47.51
C ARG A 2 -18.53 -31.54 -47.70
N ASN A 3 -17.63 -30.76 -47.10
CA ASN A 3 -16.47 -30.19 -47.81
C ASN A 3 -15.75 -29.15 -46.95
N ALA A 4 -14.42 -29.17 -47.11
CA ALA A 4 -13.42 -28.34 -46.47
C ALA A 4 -13.11 -27.07 -47.29
N ALA A 5 -12.25 -26.24 -46.67
CA ALA A 5 -11.42 -25.17 -47.23
C ALA A 5 -12.08 -23.79 -47.43
N LEU A 6 -11.61 -22.82 -46.64
CA LEU A 6 -10.92 -21.61 -47.14
C LEU A 6 -10.30 -20.84 -45.97
N LEU A 7 -9.04 -21.20 -45.69
CA LEU A 7 -8.08 -20.32 -45.03
C LEU A 7 -7.66 -19.22 -46.03
N GLY A 8 -7.57 -17.99 -45.54
CA GLY A 8 -6.73 -16.95 -46.15
C GLY A 8 -7.45 -15.91 -47.00
N ALA A 9 -7.88 -14.80 -46.36
CA ALA A 9 -7.86 -13.44 -46.93
C ALA A 9 -8.51 -12.41 -45.98
N PHE A 10 -7.90 -12.05 -44.86
CA PHE A 10 -8.21 -10.77 -44.17
C PHE A 10 -6.97 -10.16 -43.48
N ALA A 11 -5.77 -10.45 -44.00
CA ALA A 11 -4.52 -9.84 -43.56
C ALA A 11 -4.24 -8.46 -44.20
N VAL A 12 -5.22 -7.86 -44.89
CA VAL A 12 -5.03 -6.60 -45.64
C VAL A 12 -6.18 -5.64 -45.40
N LEU A 13 -6.49 -5.30 -44.14
CA LEU A 13 -7.41 -4.19 -43.83
C LEU A 13 -7.04 -3.40 -42.56
N VAL A 14 -5.81 -3.54 -42.04
CA VAL A 14 -5.33 -2.79 -40.85
C VAL A 14 -4.20 -1.80 -41.20
N ALA A 15 -3.97 -1.52 -42.48
CA ALA A 15 -2.90 -0.61 -42.93
C ALA A 15 -3.38 0.82 -43.27
N ALA A 16 -4.69 1.12 -43.25
CA ALA A 16 -5.20 2.42 -43.71
C ALA A 16 -5.73 3.35 -42.60
N ALA A 17 -5.81 2.91 -41.34
CA ALA A 17 -6.35 3.72 -40.24
C ALA A 17 -5.29 4.36 -39.33
N VAL A 18 -3.99 4.14 -39.60
CA VAL A 18 -2.90 4.64 -38.72
C VAL A 18 -2.38 6.02 -39.17
N VAL A 19 -2.66 6.45 -40.40
CA VAL A 19 -2.07 7.69 -40.96
C VAL A 19 -2.87 8.96 -40.62
N LEU A 20 -4.15 8.86 -40.23
CA LEU A 20 -4.97 10.06 -39.95
C LEU A 20 -4.97 10.52 -38.48
N SER A 21 -4.52 9.70 -37.53
CA SER A 21 -4.58 10.05 -36.09
C SER A 21 -3.37 10.87 -35.61
N PHE A 22 -2.29 10.95 -36.40
CA PHE A 22 -1.02 11.58 -36.00
C PHE A 22 -0.94 13.09 -36.23
N ARG A 23 -2.03 13.76 -36.63
CA ARG A 23 -2.04 15.21 -36.90
C ARG A 23 -2.60 16.08 -35.76
N LEU A 24 -3.09 15.50 -34.64
CA LEU A 24 -3.83 16.26 -33.62
C LEU A 24 -3.40 16.09 -32.15
N TYR A 25 -2.42 15.24 -31.80
CA TYR A 25 -1.96 15.09 -30.41
C TYR A 25 -0.44 14.81 -30.31
N PRO A 26 0.43 15.81 -30.10
CA PRO A 26 1.84 15.58 -29.86
C PRO A 26 2.11 15.62 -28.35
N ALA A 27 1.77 14.56 -27.62
CA ALA A 27 2.13 14.51 -26.20
C ALA A 27 2.17 13.11 -25.58
N LEU A 28 2.52 12.05 -26.32
CA LEU A 28 2.89 10.76 -25.70
C LEU A 28 3.88 10.03 -26.61
N GLY A 29 5.17 10.15 -26.31
CA GLY A 29 6.20 9.41 -27.01
C GLY A 29 7.53 9.49 -26.28
N THR A 30 7.75 8.54 -25.37
CA THR A 30 9.04 7.84 -25.18
C THR A 30 8.86 6.78 -24.10
N PHE A 31 8.58 5.55 -24.53
CA PHE A 31 9.05 4.37 -23.82
C PHE A 31 10.44 4.04 -24.38
N VAL A 32 11.46 4.03 -23.52
CA VAL A 32 12.68 3.26 -23.78
C VAL A 32 12.84 2.31 -22.60
N ALA A 33 12.83 1.03 -22.94
CA ALA A 33 13.18 -0.07 -22.05
C ALA A 33 14.59 0.14 -21.49
N GLY A 34 14.70 0.20 -20.16
CA GLY A 34 15.95 0.14 -19.43
C GLY A 34 15.91 -1.08 -18.51
N THR A 35 16.73 -2.05 -18.83
CA THR A 35 16.91 -3.34 -18.16
C THR A 35 17.29 -3.20 -16.69
N ALA A 36 16.76 -4.11 -15.87
CA ALA A 36 17.34 -4.45 -14.58
C ALA A 36 18.85 -4.69 -14.71
N SER A 37 19.64 -3.97 -13.93
CA SER A 37 21.02 -4.33 -13.60
C SER A 37 21.35 -3.75 -12.22
N ALA A 38 21.52 -4.65 -11.26
CA ALA A 38 22.09 -4.37 -9.96
C ALA A 38 23.61 -4.45 -10.08
N GLN A 39 24.38 -3.36 -10.00
CA GLN A 39 25.83 -3.37 -9.68
C GLN A 39 26.31 -2.03 -9.09
N ALA A 40 26.92 -2.14 -7.90
CA ALA A 40 28.17 -1.52 -7.43
C ALA A 40 28.41 0.01 -7.47
N GLN A 41 28.88 0.49 -6.30
CA GLN A 41 29.47 1.80 -6.01
C GLN A 41 30.82 2.00 -6.73
N ALA A 42 31.12 3.25 -7.12
CA ALA A 42 32.44 3.90 -6.92
C ALA A 42 32.29 5.43 -7.15
N PRO A 43 33.06 6.28 -6.44
CA PRO A 43 32.83 7.72 -6.40
C PRO A 43 33.55 8.45 -7.55
N VAL A 44 32.93 9.49 -8.10
CA VAL A 44 33.62 10.46 -8.95
C VAL A 44 33.35 11.85 -8.40
N GLN A 45 34.44 12.54 -8.11
CA GLN A 45 34.52 13.85 -7.48
C GLN A 45 34.67 14.92 -8.57
N GLY A 46 33.84 15.97 -8.55
CA GLY A 46 34.12 17.26 -9.18
C GLY A 46 32.98 17.86 -10.00
N GLU A 47 32.23 18.82 -9.43
CA GLU A 47 32.18 20.26 -9.79
C GLU A 47 31.01 20.93 -9.01
N PRO A 48 31.10 22.18 -8.51
CA PRO A 48 30.09 22.71 -7.59
C PRO A 48 28.87 23.22 -8.37
N THR A 49 27.88 22.36 -8.55
CA THR A 49 26.57 22.75 -9.08
C THR A 49 25.82 23.55 -8.01
N GLN A 50 25.37 24.74 -8.38
CA GLN A 50 24.46 25.59 -7.60
C GLN A 50 23.34 24.76 -6.97
N ALA A 51 23.14 24.94 -5.66
CA ALA A 51 22.08 24.32 -4.90
C ALA A 51 20.72 24.75 -5.45
N VAL A 52 20.15 23.92 -6.32
CA VAL A 52 18.70 23.87 -6.55
C VAL A 52 18.09 23.46 -5.20
N PRO A 53 17.04 24.13 -4.69
CA PRO A 53 16.35 23.68 -3.50
C PRO A 53 15.96 22.22 -3.71
N ALA A 54 16.43 21.33 -2.84
CA ALA A 54 16.06 19.93 -2.89
C ALA A 54 14.53 19.87 -2.85
N ASP A 55 13.93 19.39 -3.94
CA ASP A 55 12.50 19.17 -3.99
C ASP A 55 12.18 18.10 -2.93
N THR A 56 11.61 18.54 -1.81
CA THR A 56 11.12 17.68 -0.72
C THR A 56 10.06 16.65 -1.17
N SER A 57 9.72 16.60 -2.46
CA SER A 57 8.88 15.57 -3.09
C SER A 57 9.58 14.21 -3.25
N ALA A 58 10.91 14.14 -3.28
CA ALA A 58 11.64 12.93 -3.67
C ALA A 58 11.63 11.78 -2.63
N ASN A 59 11.08 12.00 -1.43
CA ASN A 59 11.06 11.01 -0.34
C ASN A 59 9.70 10.84 0.34
N LYS A 60 8.60 11.28 -0.28
CA LYS A 60 7.27 11.09 0.30
C LYS A 60 6.82 9.63 0.13
N ASN A 61 6.43 8.98 1.24
CA ASN A 61 5.76 7.70 1.14
C ASN A 61 4.41 7.86 0.37
N PRO A 62 3.85 6.78 -0.21
CA PRO A 62 2.60 6.87 -0.98
C PRO A 62 1.42 7.51 -0.23
N PHE A 63 1.29 7.32 1.08
CA PHE A 63 0.23 7.93 1.87
C PHE A 63 0.38 9.45 1.97
N GLN A 64 1.61 9.94 2.19
CA GLN A 64 1.90 11.37 2.23
C GLN A 64 1.73 12.02 0.85
N ALA A 65 2.12 11.31 -0.22
CA ALA A 65 1.89 11.75 -1.59
C ALA A 65 0.39 11.85 -1.91
N HIS A 66 -0.39 10.84 -1.55
CA HIS A 66 -1.84 10.82 -1.78
C HIS A 66 -2.56 11.91 -0.97
N ALA A 67 -2.21 12.11 0.31
CA ALA A 67 -2.79 13.19 1.12
C ALA A 67 -2.53 14.58 0.51
N ALA A 68 -1.30 14.82 0.06
CA ALA A 68 -0.93 16.06 -0.61
C ALA A 68 -1.68 16.25 -1.94
N GLN A 69 -1.76 15.20 -2.76
CA GLN A 69 -2.51 15.21 -4.02
C GLN A 69 -4.01 15.48 -3.80
N ALA A 70 -4.57 14.93 -2.73
CA ALA A 70 -5.97 15.07 -2.37
C ALA A 70 -6.33 16.43 -1.74
N GLY A 71 -5.34 17.24 -1.35
CA GLY A 71 -5.57 18.48 -0.59
C GLY A 71 -5.96 18.25 0.87
N VAL A 72 -5.69 17.05 1.42
CA VAL A 72 -5.85 16.75 2.85
C VAL A 72 -4.66 17.37 3.58
N ARG A 73 -4.90 18.26 4.54
CA ARG A 73 -3.86 18.98 5.29
C ARG A 73 -3.94 18.66 6.78
N THR A 74 -5.12 18.82 7.37
CA THR A 74 -5.42 18.68 8.80
C THR A 74 -4.94 17.35 9.33
N CYS A 75 -5.30 16.24 8.66
CA CYS A 75 -4.94 14.89 9.11
C CYS A 75 -3.83 14.23 8.28
N ALA A 76 -3.10 14.98 7.45
CA ALA A 76 -2.11 14.42 6.54
C ALA A 76 -1.01 13.62 7.26
N ASN A 77 -0.46 14.19 8.34
CA ASN A 77 0.62 13.55 9.11
C ASN A 77 0.13 12.29 9.83
N LEU A 78 -1.06 12.35 10.45
CA LEU A 78 -1.66 11.20 11.13
C LEU A 78 -1.92 10.07 10.13
N PHE A 79 -2.52 10.40 8.98
CA PHE A 79 -2.80 9.45 7.91
C PHE A 79 -1.52 8.77 7.40
N ALA A 80 -0.47 9.55 7.13
CA ALA A 80 0.81 9.02 6.67
C ALA A 80 1.46 8.11 7.72
N THR A 81 1.48 8.53 8.99
CA THR A 81 2.07 7.77 10.10
C THR A 81 1.35 6.44 10.32
N LEU A 82 0.01 6.45 10.32
CA LEU A 82 -0.78 5.22 10.43
C LEU A 82 -0.58 4.31 9.21
N GLY A 83 -0.44 4.89 8.02
CA GLY A 83 -0.17 4.14 6.80
C GLY A 83 1.18 3.43 6.83
N GLU A 84 2.24 4.11 7.28
CA GLU A 84 3.56 3.52 7.48
C GLU A 84 3.53 2.40 8.53
N ALA A 85 2.84 2.62 9.64
CA ALA A 85 2.69 1.59 10.67
C ALA A 85 1.93 0.36 10.15
N LEU A 86 0.88 0.57 9.35
CA LEU A 86 0.12 -0.50 8.71
C LEU A 86 1.00 -1.37 7.80
N THR A 87 1.83 -0.75 6.95
CA THR A 87 2.59 -1.43 5.90
C THR A 87 4.02 -1.80 6.28
N ALA A 88 4.41 -1.57 7.54
CA ALA A 88 5.75 -1.84 8.04
C ALA A 88 6.25 -3.26 7.71
N GLY A 89 7.44 -3.35 7.11
CA GLY A 89 8.09 -4.61 6.76
C GLY A 89 7.53 -5.33 5.53
N SER A 90 6.65 -4.67 4.75
CA SER A 90 6.07 -5.21 3.52
C SER A 90 6.47 -4.41 2.29
N THR A 91 6.39 -5.04 1.12
CA THR A 91 6.16 -4.30 -0.14
C THR A 91 4.66 -4.08 -0.28
N TYR A 92 4.24 -2.92 -0.76
CA TYR A 92 2.82 -2.58 -0.76
C TYR A 92 2.40 -1.68 -1.92
N ALA A 93 1.10 -1.70 -2.20
CA ALA A 93 0.41 -0.75 -3.05
C ALA A 93 -0.84 -0.25 -2.33
N VAL A 94 -1.18 1.02 -2.55
CA VAL A 94 -2.27 1.69 -1.84
C VAL A 94 -3.23 2.35 -2.81
N GLN A 95 -4.52 2.35 -2.45
CA GLN A 95 -5.54 3.15 -3.10
C GLN A 95 -6.24 4.00 -2.06
N THR A 96 -6.29 5.31 -2.28
CA THR A 96 -6.83 6.28 -1.33
C THR A 96 -8.13 6.88 -1.85
N GLN A 97 -9.08 7.12 -0.94
CA GLN A 97 -10.35 7.78 -1.17
C GLN A 97 -10.49 8.96 -0.22
N TRP A 98 -11.11 10.03 -0.71
CA TRP A 98 -11.33 11.28 0.01
C TRP A 98 -12.56 11.99 -0.54
N ASP A 99 -13.11 12.94 0.21
CA ASP A 99 -14.12 13.84 -0.29
C ASP A 99 -13.52 14.81 -1.32
N LYS A 100 -14.06 14.84 -2.54
CA LYS A 100 -13.49 15.65 -3.64
C LYS A 100 -13.72 17.16 -3.48
N THR A 101 -14.69 17.56 -2.65
CA THR A 101 -15.09 18.96 -2.47
C THR A 101 -14.47 19.57 -1.22
N SER A 102 -14.36 18.76 -0.17
CA SER A 102 -13.98 19.15 1.18
C SER A 102 -13.02 18.14 1.79
N PRO A 103 -11.90 17.80 1.11
CA PRO A 103 -10.98 16.73 1.52
C PRO A 103 -10.36 16.98 2.89
N ASP A 104 -10.20 18.24 3.27
CA ASP A 104 -9.49 18.64 4.49
C ASP A 104 -10.37 18.61 5.75
N THR A 105 -11.70 18.56 5.59
CA THR A 105 -12.67 18.56 6.69
C THR A 105 -13.42 17.23 6.82
N HIS A 106 -13.06 16.24 5.99
CA HIS A 106 -13.66 14.90 6.00
C HIS A 106 -12.58 13.83 6.18
N ALA A 107 -13.03 12.60 6.42
CA ALA A 107 -12.14 11.47 6.52
C ALA A 107 -11.39 11.20 5.20
N VAL A 108 -10.11 10.85 5.33
CA VAL A 108 -9.32 10.23 4.28
C VAL A 108 -9.12 8.76 4.63
N GLN A 109 -9.27 7.87 3.66
CA GLN A 109 -9.12 6.42 3.84
C GLN A 109 -8.23 5.84 2.74
N ALA A 110 -7.36 4.90 3.09
CA ALA A 110 -6.70 4.05 2.12
C ALA A 110 -6.91 2.57 2.41
N VAL A 111 -6.98 1.80 1.34
CA VAL A 111 -6.82 0.36 1.34
C VAL A 111 -5.40 0.03 0.86
N ALA A 112 -4.75 -0.94 1.50
CA ALA A 112 -3.40 -1.37 1.17
C ALA A 112 -3.38 -2.88 0.88
N GLY A 113 -2.82 -3.26 -0.25
CA GLY A 113 -2.34 -4.62 -0.50
C GLY A 113 -0.87 -4.73 -0.10
N MET A 114 -0.51 -5.77 0.64
CA MET A 114 0.83 -5.96 1.19
C MET A 114 1.37 -7.35 0.85
N SER A 115 2.66 -7.44 0.60
CA SER A 115 3.40 -8.70 0.48
C SER A 115 4.58 -8.69 1.44
N TYR A 116 4.65 -9.74 2.27
CA TYR A 116 5.79 -10.01 3.12
C TYR A 116 6.65 -11.07 2.45
N ASN A 117 7.94 -10.81 2.36
CA ASN A 117 8.93 -11.75 1.84
C ASN A 117 10.08 -11.89 2.84
N LEU A 118 9.75 -12.34 4.06
CA LEU A 118 10.70 -12.62 5.12
C LEU A 118 11.02 -14.13 5.12
N PRO A 119 12.21 -14.57 5.61
CA PRO A 119 12.59 -15.99 5.60
C PRO A 119 11.52 -16.93 6.16
N ASP A 120 10.90 -16.55 7.28
CA ASP A 120 9.90 -17.35 8.00
C ASP A 120 8.44 -16.88 7.78
N TYR A 121 8.25 -15.85 6.95
CA TYR A 121 6.93 -15.25 6.72
C TYR A 121 6.82 -14.72 5.29
N LYS A 122 6.29 -15.58 4.42
CA LYS A 122 6.00 -15.27 3.00
C LYS A 122 4.52 -15.38 2.75
N THR A 123 3.84 -14.24 2.70
CA THR A 123 2.39 -14.21 2.52
C THR A 123 1.92 -12.87 1.97
N GLN A 124 0.65 -12.83 1.60
CA GLN A 124 -0.08 -11.61 1.29
C GLN A 124 -0.89 -11.18 2.50
N ALA A 125 -0.96 -9.87 2.71
CA ALA A 125 -1.81 -9.27 3.73
C ALA A 125 -2.56 -8.09 3.11
N ALA A 126 -3.58 -7.62 3.81
CA ALA A 126 -4.32 -6.44 3.42
C ALA A 126 -4.59 -5.58 4.64
N GLY A 127 -4.93 -4.32 4.41
CA GLY A 127 -5.38 -3.48 5.49
C GLY A 127 -6.04 -2.21 5.01
N ILE A 128 -6.62 -1.53 5.98
CA ILE A 128 -7.22 -0.21 5.80
C ILE A 128 -6.61 0.73 6.81
N VAL A 129 -6.40 1.98 6.39
CA VAL A 129 -6.05 3.08 7.29
C VAL A 129 -7.03 4.21 7.03
N TYR A 130 -7.44 4.89 8.09
CA TYR A 130 -8.24 6.10 7.98
C TYR A 130 -7.75 7.15 8.98
N ALA A 131 -7.98 8.42 8.63
CA ALA A 131 -7.84 9.54 9.54
C ALA A 131 -8.95 10.55 9.25
N SER A 132 -9.52 11.13 10.30
CA SER A 132 -10.61 12.10 10.22
C SER A 132 -10.35 13.27 11.16
N PRO A 133 -10.70 14.50 10.76
CA PRO A 133 -10.73 15.63 11.68
C PRO A 133 -11.75 15.41 12.79
N VAL A 134 -11.40 15.84 14.00
CA VAL A 134 -12.26 15.92 15.18
C VAL A 134 -12.04 17.31 15.78
N GLY A 135 -12.82 18.29 15.31
CA GLY A 135 -12.56 19.70 15.63
C GLY A 135 -11.24 20.17 15.01
N GLN A 136 -10.28 20.56 15.84
CA GLN A 136 -8.94 21.00 15.41
C GLN A 136 -7.87 19.89 15.51
N THR A 137 -8.24 18.73 16.03
CA THR A 137 -7.35 17.56 16.15
C THR A 137 -7.74 16.50 15.12
N CYS A 138 -6.95 15.45 15.00
CA CYS A 138 -7.26 14.31 14.17
C CYS A 138 -7.31 13.03 14.98
N GLU A 139 -8.21 12.14 14.59
CA GLU A 139 -8.24 10.77 15.07
C GLU A 139 -8.23 9.81 13.89
N GLY A 140 -7.66 8.63 14.10
CA GLY A 140 -7.57 7.64 13.06
C GLY A 140 -7.11 6.30 13.60
N GLY A 141 -7.03 5.35 12.68
CA GLY A 141 -6.53 4.03 12.98
C GLY A 141 -6.30 3.22 11.73
N PHE A 142 -5.85 2.00 11.94
CA PHE A 142 -5.77 1.01 10.89
C PHE A 142 -6.31 -0.34 11.36
N VAL A 143 -6.69 -1.15 10.39
CA VAL A 143 -6.93 -2.58 10.55
C VAL A 143 -6.03 -3.32 9.57
N ARG A 144 -5.26 -4.28 10.07
CA ARG A 144 -4.41 -5.15 9.26
C ARG A 144 -4.88 -6.59 9.38
N VAL A 145 -5.09 -7.23 8.25
CA VAL A 145 -5.45 -8.64 8.15
C VAL A 145 -4.28 -9.41 7.54
N ALA A 146 -3.70 -10.29 8.33
CA ALA A 146 -2.48 -11.00 8.01
C ALA A 146 -2.66 -12.51 8.25
N PRO A 147 -2.76 -13.34 7.20
CA PRO A 147 -2.81 -14.79 7.33
C PRO A 147 -1.45 -15.36 7.74
N PHE A 148 -1.49 -16.42 8.55
CA PHE A 148 -0.33 -17.20 8.99
C PHE A 148 -0.60 -18.68 8.78
N GLN A 149 0.35 -19.38 8.16
CA GLN A 149 0.31 -20.84 7.98
C GLN A 149 0.77 -21.58 9.25
N LYS A 150 0.25 -21.14 10.41
CA LYS A 150 0.49 -21.68 11.75
C LYS A 150 -0.80 -21.57 12.55
N SER A 151 -0.93 -22.40 13.58
CA SER A 151 -2.09 -22.30 14.48
C SER A 151 -2.08 -20.97 15.24
N CYS A 152 -3.26 -20.51 15.69
CA CYS A 152 -3.31 -19.28 16.50
C CYS A 152 -2.56 -19.41 17.82
N GLN A 153 -2.40 -20.63 18.35
CA GLN A 153 -1.59 -20.88 19.53
C GLN A 153 -0.10 -20.62 19.26
N GLU A 154 0.43 -21.08 18.13
CA GLU A 154 1.81 -20.81 17.73
C GLU A 154 2.03 -19.33 17.39
N VAL A 155 1.06 -18.70 16.73
CA VAL A 155 1.12 -17.26 16.42
C VAL A 155 1.13 -16.44 17.71
N ALA A 156 0.34 -16.82 18.72
CA ALA A 156 0.35 -16.14 20.02
C ALA A 156 1.74 -16.11 20.67
N GLN A 157 2.52 -17.18 20.52
CA GLN A 157 3.90 -17.26 21.03
C GLN A 157 4.89 -16.41 20.22
N ALA A 158 4.54 -16.06 18.98
CA ALA A 158 5.36 -15.25 18.08
C ALA A 158 4.98 -13.75 18.11
N LEU A 159 3.98 -13.35 18.90
CA LEU A 159 3.64 -11.95 19.09
C LEU A 159 4.82 -11.15 19.66
N PRO A 160 4.89 -9.82 19.42
CA PRO A 160 5.94 -8.97 19.98
C PRO A 160 6.12 -9.19 21.48
N LYS A 161 7.37 -9.27 21.94
CA LYS A 161 7.69 -9.47 23.37
C LYS A 161 7.00 -8.41 24.23
N GLY A 162 6.33 -8.85 25.29
CA GLY A 162 5.55 -7.98 26.17
C GLY A 162 4.07 -7.84 25.78
N SER A 163 3.63 -8.48 24.69
CA SER A 163 2.20 -8.59 24.38
C SER A 163 1.52 -9.48 25.42
N VAL A 164 0.31 -9.10 25.85
CA VAL A 164 -0.42 -9.81 26.91
C VAL A 164 -1.81 -10.20 26.43
N PRO A 165 -2.34 -11.37 26.85
CA PRO A 165 -3.74 -11.70 26.65
C PRO A 165 -4.64 -10.60 27.22
N ALA A 166 -5.67 -10.21 26.47
CA ALA A 166 -6.61 -9.17 26.86
C ALA A 166 -8.01 -9.74 27.12
N ASP A 167 -8.54 -10.53 26.19
CA ASP A 167 -9.87 -11.11 26.29
C ASP A 167 -10.04 -12.32 25.34
N ASN A 168 -11.21 -12.96 25.39
CA ASN A 168 -11.66 -13.97 24.44
C ASN A 168 -13.03 -13.58 23.86
N LEU A 169 -13.05 -13.16 22.60
CA LEU A 169 -14.23 -12.69 21.90
C LEU A 169 -14.84 -13.84 21.09
N SER A 170 -15.75 -14.61 21.68
CA SER A 170 -16.41 -15.75 21.03
C SER A 170 -15.42 -16.79 20.49
N ASN A 171 -14.56 -17.31 21.37
CA ASN A 171 -13.47 -18.24 21.06
C ASN A 171 -12.35 -17.65 20.18
N THR A 172 -12.31 -16.33 20.05
CA THR A 172 -11.26 -15.61 19.32
C THR A 172 -10.38 -14.87 20.33
N SER A 173 -9.11 -15.26 20.42
CA SER A 173 -8.22 -14.68 21.44
C SER A 173 -7.80 -13.27 21.05
N LEU A 174 -7.95 -12.33 21.99
CA LEU A 174 -7.53 -10.94 21.85
C LEU A 174 -6.28 -10.69 22.71
N PHE A 175 -5.30 -10.00 22.15
CA PHE A 175 -4.07 -9.59 22.82
C PHE A 175 -3.89 -8.08 22.74
N ASN A 176 -3.41 -7.47 23.82
CA ASN A 176 -2.84 -6.13 23.77
C ASN A 176 -1.37 -6.26 23.36
N LEU A 177 -0.99 -5.59 22.28
CA LEU A 177 0.37 -5.63 21.76
C LEU A 177 1.28 -4.70 22.55
N ALA A 178 2.54 -5.11 22.73
CA ALA A 178 3.56 -4.33 23.41
C ALA A 178 3.77 -2.94 22.79
N ASN A 179 4.37 -2.02 23.55
CA ASN A 179 4.79 -0.68 23.10
C ASN A 179 3.65 0.16 22.48
N ASN A 180 2.42 0.03 23.00
CA ASN A 180 1.23 0.67 22.44
C ASN A 180 0.97 0.28 20.98
N GLY A 181 1.36 -0.93 20.57
CA GLY A 181 1.18 -1.45 19.21
C GLY A 181 -0.27 -1.76 18.82
N GLY A 182 -1.23 -1.42 19.69
CA GLY A 182 -2.65 -1.69 19.51
C GLY A 182 -3.04 -3.08 20.02
N GLN A 183 -3.93 -3.74 19.30
CA GLN A 183 -4.46 -5.05 19.66
C GLN A 183 -4.32 -6.03 18.50
N ALA A 184 -4.23 -7.32 18.82
CA ALA A 184 -4.28 -8.40 17.84
C ALA A 184 -5.37 -9.39 18.21
N LEU A 185 -6.30 -9.60 17.31
CA LEU A 185 -7.32 -10.62 17.38
C LEU A 185 -6.86 -11.82 16.52
N LEU A 186 -6.78 -13.00 17.14
CA LEU A 186 -6.32 -14.23 16.51
C LEU A 186 -7.53 -15.07 16.09
N VAL A 187 -7.87 -15.02 14.80
CA VAL A 187 -9.03 -15.72 14.22
C VAL A 187 -8.60 -17.09 13.69
N PRO A 188 -9.04 -18.20 14.30
CA PRO A 188 -8.69 -19.53 13.84
C PRO A 188 -9.40 -19.88 12.53
N THR A 189 -8.65 -20.43 11.58
CA THR A 189 -9.17 -20.94 10.30
C THR A 189 -8.64 -22.35 10.07
N GLY A 190 -9.26 -23.34 10.70
CA GLY A 190 -8.71 -24.70 10.74
C GLY A 190 -7.38 -24.72 11.49
N ASN A 191 -6.31 -25.16 10.83
CA ASN A 191 -4.96 -25.21 11.40
C ASN A 191 -4.13 -23.95 11.13
N THR A 192 -4.71 -22.94 10.49
CA THR A 192 -4.07 -21.66 10.20
C THR A 192 -4.69 -20.55 11.05
N CYS A 193 -4.04 -19.38 11.08
CA CYS A 193 -4.50 -18.25 11.86
C CYS A 193 -4.55 -17.00 10.99
N ILE A 194 -5.65 -16.25 11.09
CA ILE A 194 -5.70 -14.88 10.58
C ILE A 194 -5.50 -13.94 11.76
N VAL A 195 -4.46 -13.12 11.70
CA VAL A 195 -4.23 -12.06 12.67
C VAL A 195 -4.90 -10.80 12.17
N VAL A 196 -5.86 -10.28 12.93
CA VAL A 196 -6.46 -8.97 12.73
C VAL A 196 -5.83 -8.02 13.74
N SER A 197 -4.90 -7.17 13.29
CA SER A 197 -4.31 -6.13 14.13
C SER A 197 -5.08 -4.83 13.99
N VAL A 198 -5.37 -4.17 15.10
CA VAL A 198 -5.99 -2.85 15.12
C VAL A 198 -5.14 -1.91 15.95
N ALA A 199 -4.92 -0.70 15.45
CA ALA A 199 -4.30 0.37 16.22
C ALA A 199 -5.04 1.67 15.95
N ARG A 200 -5.06 2.53 16.97
CA ARG A 200 -5.69 3.84 16.92
C ARG A 200 -4.69 4.88 17.41
N MET A 201 -4.78 6.08 16.84
CA MET A 201 -3.95 7.21 17.21
C MET A 201 -4.78 8.48 17.09
N GLY A 202 -4.59 9.39 18.04
CA GLY A 202 -5.22 10.70 18.04
C GLY A 202 -4.21 11.75 18.46
N GLY A 203 -4.36 12.96 17.95
CA GLY A 203 -3.46 14.09 18.19
C GLY A 203 -3.96 15.38 17.58
#